data_AF-A0A951H425-F1
#
_entry.id   AF-A0A951H425-F1
#
_cell.length_a   1.000
_cell.length_b   1.000
_cell.length_c   1.000
_cell.angle_alpha   90.00
_cell.angle_beta   90.00
_cell.angle_gamma   90.00
#
_symmetry.space_group_name_H-M   'P 1'
#
loop_
_entity.id
_entity.type
_entity.pdbx_description
1 polymer ?
#
loop_
_entity_poly.entity_id
_entity_poly.type
_entity_poly.pdbx_seq_one_letter_code
_entity_poly.pdbx_strand_id
1 'polypeptide(L)' 'MNWRGSSLDPTVDAAAPAVRSAFDAARKAGLSSVECYQAGVAAWRGVHPDQSAEYAAKQAVAVILAANVHLRVEE' A
#
# COMPACT_ATOMS: atom_id res chain seq x y z
N MET A 1 -12.60 -15.07 24.42
CA MET A 1 -12.28 -14.63 23.05
C MET A 1 -12.26 -13.11 23.01
N ASN A 2 -11.07 -12.52 23.04
CA ASN A 2 -10.84 -11.07 23.03
C ASN A 2 -10.19 -10.71 21.70
N TRP A 3 -11.01 -10.66 20.64
CA TRP A 3 -10.62 -10.06 19.36
C TRP A 3 -10.48 -8.55 19.57
N ARG A 4 -9.33 -8.12 20.10
CA ARG A 4 -8.91 -6.72 20.00
C ARG A 4 -8.80 -6.42 18.52
N GLY A 5 -9.38 -5.29 18.10
CA GLY A 5 -9.18 -4.72 16.78
C GLY A 5 -7.72 -4.33 16.58
N SER A 6 -6.88 -5.31 16.24
CA SER A 6 -5.60 -5.06 15.62
C SER A 6 -5.91 -4.55 14.23
N SER A 7 -5.95 -3.22 14.08
CA SER A 7 -5.59 -2.62 12.80
C SER A 7 -4.16 -3.10 12.54
N LEU A 8 -4.03 -4.24 11.85
CA LEU A 8 -2.74 -4.78 11.43
C LEU A 8 -2.01 -3.64 10.73
N ASP A 9 -0.81 -3.33 11.21
CA ASP A 9 0.00 -2.29 10.59
C ASP A 9 0.21 -2.70 9.12
N PRO A 10 -0.29 -1.93 8.15
CA PRO A 10 -0.24 -2.35 6.76
C PRO A 10 1.18 -2.44 6.21
N THR A 11 2.16 -1.84 6.89
CA THR A 11 3.57 -1.89 6.48
C THR A 11 4.24 -3.22 6.80
N VAL A 12 3.70 -3.99 7.75
CA VAL A 12 4.16 -5.36 8.05
C VAL A 12 3.38 -6.45 7.31
N ASP A 13 2.37 -6.05 6.53
CA ASP A 13 1.55 -6.96 5.75
C ASP A 13 2.35 -7.56 4.57
N ALA A 14 2.05 -8.81 4.21
CA ALA A 14 2.68 -9.48 3.08
C ALA A 14 2.43 -8.76 1.73
N ALA A 15 1.37 -7.95 1.64
CA ALA A 15 1.07 -7.13 0.47
C ALA A 15 1.97 -5.89 0.36
N ALA A 16 2.58 -5.41 1.46
CA ALA A 16 3.38 -4.18 1.48
C ALA A 16 4.50 -4.11 0.42
N PRO A 17 5.36 -5.14 0.24
CA PRO A 17 6.39 -5.12 -0.79
C PRO A 17 5.80 -5.07 -2.21
N ALA A 18 4.70 -5.77 -2.46
CA ALA A 18 4.02 -5.78 -3.76
C ALA A 18 3.42 -4.40 -4.09
N VAL A 19 2.79 -3.76 -3.10
CA VAL A 19 2.27 -2.39 -3.24
C VAL A 19 3.39 -1.40 -3.54
N ARG A 20 4.50 -1.47 -2.81
CA ARG A 20 5.65 -0.58 -3.03
C ARG A 20 6.26 -0.78 -4.41
N SER A 21 6.43 -2.04 -4.84
CA SER A 21 6.97 -2.37 -6.16
C SER A 21 6.07 -1.88 -7.28
N ALA A 22 4.75 -2.03 -7.15
CA ALA A 22 3.79 -1.57 -8.15
C ALA A 22 3.77 -0.03 -8.26
N PHE A 23 3.81 0.66 -7.12
CA PHE A 23 3.90 2.12 -7.07
C PHE A 23 5.20 2.65 -7.72
N ASP A 24 6.34 2.04 -7.39
CA ASP A 24 7.65 2.42 -7.94
C ASP A 24 7.73 2.14 -9.45
N ALA A 25 7.21 1.01 -9.92
CA ALA A 25 7.13 0.69 -11.34
C ALA A 25 6.27 1.70 -12.11
N ALA A 26 5.09 2.06 -11.58
CA ALA A 26 4.22 3.06 -12.16
C ALA A 26 4.88 4.46 -12.21
N ARG A 27 5.60 4.82 -11.14
CA ARG A 27 6.36 6.08 -11.08
C ARG A 27 7.50 6.09 -12.10
N LYS A 28 8.25 4.99 -12.24
CA LYS A 28 9.33 4.84 -13.23
C LYS A 28 8.81 4.88 -14.67
N ALA A 29 7.59 4.38 -14.90
CA ALA A 29 6.92 4.47 -16.18
C ALA A 29 6.42 5.89 -16.51
N GLY A 30 6.57 6.86 -15.61
CA GLY A 30 6.14 8.24 -15.82
C GLY A 30 4.63 8.42 -15.78
N LEU A 31 3.90 7.47 -15.16
CA LEU A 31 2.45 7.56 -15.04
C LEU A 31 2.05 8.71 -14.11
N SER A 32 0.80 9.14 -14.25
CA SER A 32 0.22 10.16 -13.38
C SER A 32 0.21 9.68 -11.92
N SER A 33 0.30 10.60 -10.95
CA SER A 33 0.24 10.24 -9.52
C SER A 33 -0.97 9.37 -9.17
N VAL A 34 -2.14 9.65 -9.77
CA VAL A 34 -3.36 8.86 -9.58
C VAL A 34 -3.17 7.41 -10.02
N GLU A 35 -2.56 7.19 -11.17
CA GLU A 35 -2.29 5.84 -11.69
C GLU A 35 -1.24 5.10 -10.86
N CYS A 36 -0.27 5.82 -10.30
CA CYS A 36 0.71 5.23 -9.38
C CYS A 36 0.04 4.70 -8.11
N TYR A 37 -0.87 5.48 -7.52
CA TYR A 37 -1.65 5.00 -6.37
C TYR A 37 -2.57 3.83 -6.75
N GLN A 38 -3.24 3.89 -7.90
CA GLN A 38 -4.10 2.80 -8.37
C GLN A 38 -3.33 1.50 -8.59
N ALA A 39 -2.09 1.56 -9.09
CA ALA A 39 -1.23 0.38 -9.22
C ALA A 39 -0.94 -0.27 -7.86
N GLY A 40 -0.66 0.54 -6.83
CA GLY A 40 -0.50 0.05 -5.46
C GLY A 40 -1.77 -0.56 -4.88
N VAL A 41 -2.94 0.06 -5.12
CA VAL A 41 -4.24 -0.49 -4.68
C VAL A 41 -4.55 -1.80 -5.38
N ALA A 42 -4.28 -1.91 -6.68
CA ALA A 42 -4.48 -3.15 -7.44
C ALA A 42 -3.61 -4.28 -6.89
N ALA A 43 -2.34 -4.00 -6.55
CA ALA A 43 -1.46 -4.96 -5.91
C ALA A 43 -1.97 -5.40 -4.54
N TRP A 44 -2.49 -4.48 -3.72
CA TRP A 44 -3.09 -4.82 -2.42
C TRP A 44 -4.30 -5.74 -2.57
N ARG A 45 -5.20 -5.44 -3.52
CA ARG A 45 -6.41 -6.24 -3.76
C ARG A 45 -6.11 -7.63 -4.32
N GLY A 46 -4.98 -7.81 -4.99
CA GLY A 46 -4.52 -9.13 -5.43
C GLY A 46 -4.19 -10.07 -4.26
N VAL A 47 -3.72 -9.52 -3.14
CA VAL A 47 -3.41 -10.27 -1.92
C VAL A 47 -4.63 -10.38 -0.99
N HIS A 48 -5.44 -9.33 -0.93
CA HIS A 48 -6.64 -9.24 -0.08
C HIS A 48 -7.92 -9.04 -0.91
N PRO A 49 -8.38 -10.06 -1.66
CA PRO A 49 -9.56 -9.93 -2.52
C PRO A 49 -10.86 -9.74 -1.74
N ASP A 50 -10.91 -10.23 -0.50
CA ASP A 50 -12.07 -10.10 0.41
C ASP A 50 -12.25 -8.69 1.00
N GLN A 51 -11.26 -7.80 0.85
CA GLN A 51 -11.37 -6.44 1.37
C GLN A 51 -12.17 -5.52 0.44
N SER A 52 -13.04 -4.72 1.04
CA SER A 52 -13.74 -3.63 0.35
C SER A 52 -12.75 -2.71 -0.36
N ALA A 53 -13.12 -2.21 -1.55
CA ALA A 53 -12.28 -1.35 -2.36
C ALA A 53 -11.76 -0.13 -1.59
N GLU A 54 -12.62 0.50 -0.77
CA GLU A 54 -12.24 1.64 0.06
C GLU A 54 -11.21 1.27 1.13
N TYR A 55 -11.37 0.12 1.77
CA TYR A 55 -10.46 -0.34 2.82
C TYR A 55 -9.10 -0.72 2.24
N ALA A 56 -9.09 -1.46 1.12
CA ALA A 56 -7.87 -1.78 0.37
C ALA A 56 -7.12 -0.51 -0.08
N ALA A 57 -7.85 0.52 -0.53
CA ALA A 57 -7.25 1.78 -0.91
C ALA A 57 -6.58 2.49 0.26
N LYS A 58 -7.25 2.56 1.41
CA LYS A 58 -6.69 3.15 2.65
C LYS A 58 -5.41 2.43 3.07
N GLN A 59 -5.39 1.10 3.05
CA GLN A 59 -4.21 0.33 3.44
C GLN A 59 -3.05 0.51 2.46
N ALA A 60 -3.29 0.43 1.15
CA ALA A 60 -2.25 0.64 0.14
C ALA A 60 -1.64 2.05 0.23
N VAL A 61 -2.46 3.08 0.43
CA VAL A 61 -1.97 4.46 0.60
C VAL A 61 -1.15 4.58 1.89
N ALA A 62 -1.56 3.94 2.99
CA ALA A 62 -0.78 3.93 4.23
C ALA A 62 0.62 3.31 4.03
N VAL A 63 0.73 2.20 3.29
CA VAL A 63 2.03 1.60 2.93
C VAL A 63 2.89 2.56 2.11
N ILE A 64 2.31 3.16 1.07
CA ILE A 64 3.04 4.07 0.16
C ILE A 64 3.55 5.30 0.93
N LEU A 65 2.73 5.87 1.81
CA LEU A 65 3.11 7.03 2.61
C LEU A 65 4.18 6.66 3.63
N ALA A 66 4.04 5.54 4.35
CA ALA A 66 5.04 5.08 5.30
C ALA A 66 6.41 4.84 4.62
N ALA A 67 6.42 4.25 3.42
CA ALA A 67 7.63 4.09 2.64
C ALA A 67 8.28 5.42 2.23
N ASN A 68 7.47 6.44 1.88
CA ASN A 68 7.98 7.77 1.54
C ASN A 68 8.47 8.56 2.77
N VAL A 69 7.87 8.35 3.95
CA VAL A 69 8.33 8.97 5.20
C VAL A 69 9.65 8.34 5.67
N HIS A 70 9.79 7.01 5.59
CA HIS A 70 11.05 6.34 5.89
C HIS A 70 12.20 6.80 4.97
N LEU A 71 11.93 7.06 3.70
CA LEU A 71 12.92 7.61 2.77
C LEU A 71 13.37 9.04 3.13
N ARG A 72 12.65 9.76 3.99
CA ARG A 72 12.95 11.13 4.42
C ARG A 72 13.66 11.23 5.77
N VAL A 73 13.67 10.15 6.55
CA VAL A 73 14.27 10.12 7.90
C VAL A 73 15.73 9.66 7.86
N GLU A 74 16.21 9.14 6.73
CA GLU A 74 17.64 8.86 6.51
C GLU A 74 18.36 10.06 5.88
N GLU A 75 18.36 11.22 6.57
CA GLU A 75 19.32 12.32 6.38
C GLU A 75 20.09 12.62 7.67
#